data_AF-A0A4U7JDS2-F1
#
_entry.id   AF-A0A4U7JDS2-F1
#
_cell.length_a   1.000
_cell.length_b   1.000
_cell.length_c   1.000
_cell.angle_alpha   90.00
_cell.angle_beta   90.00
_cell.angle_gamma   90.00
#
_symmetry.space_group_name_H-M   'P 1'
#
loop_
_entity.id
_entity.type
_entity.pdbx_description
1 polymer ?
#
loop_
_entity_poly.entity_id
_entity_poly.type
_entity_poly.pdbx_seq_one_letter_code
_entity_poly.pdbx_strand_id
1 'polypeptide(L)'
;MTVKASKIIEWVKSKIGLGYVYSAIGQVCTVQTLKAAQAMYGSTMGDGYFQKGGDYTKGRCAKWLGKICYDCSGLIKAARKAMSGIWLDVSAQGLYDQCTARRGTIVNMPLIPGTLVFMYGTKQGRMVHVGMYIGNGEVIESRGVDYGVVKTKLSQRAWTHWGQAPWIEFDLPADETKVVIGTESDSGDNSTIKKDDSSQVDFNKALDNLVSKFGISKEYWTKKKDIDPYFDDLIIKIGGKL
;
A
#
# COMPACT_ATOMS: atom_id res chain seq x y z
N MET A 1 -17.76 -10.55 -15.51
CA MET A 1 -18.41 -9.30 -15.07
C MET A 1 -17.36 -8.42 -14.40
N THR A 2 -17.27 -7.17 -14.83
CA THR A 2 -16.37 -6.16 -14.25
C THR A 2 -17.15 -5.23 -13.30
N VAL A 3 -16.44 -4.58 -12.39
CA VAL A 3 -17.01 -3.57 -11.48
C VAL A 3 -16.24 -2.26 -11.68
N LYS A 4 -16.97 -1.15 -11.82
CA LYS A 4 -16.39 0.18 -11.96
C LYS A 4 -15.53 0.59 -10.76
N ALA A 5 -14.31 1.06 -11.03
CA ALA A 5 -13.37 1.54 -10.04
C ALA A 5 -13.99 2.64 -9.16
N SER A 6 -14.73 3.58 -9.77
CA SER A 6 -15.46 4.64 -9.05
C SER A 6 -16.35 4.08 -7.93
N LYS A 7 -17.10 3.00 -8.21
CA LYS A 7 -17.98 2.34 -7.23
C LYS A 7 -17.23 1.60 -6.14
N ILE A 8 -16.15 0.91 -6.49
CA ILE A 8 -15.30 0.26 -5.48
C ILE A 8 -14.69 1.32 -4.56
N ILE A 9 -14.24 2.46 -5.10
CA ILE A 9 -13.67 3.58 -4.35
C ILE A 9 -14.69 4.18 -3.38
N GLU A 10 -15.91 4.48 -3.84
CA GLU A 10 -17.02 4.91 -2.97
C GLU A 10 -17.24 3.92 -1.82
N TRP A 11 -17.25 2.62 -2.13
CA TRP A 11 -17.49 1.58 -1.14
C TRP A 11 -16.37 1.51 -0.10
N VAL A 12 -15.09 1.49 -0.50
CA VAL A 12 -13.99 1.41 0.48
C VAL A 12 -13.85 2.70 1.29
N LYS A 13 -14.20 3.88 0.71
CA LYS A 13 -14.28 5.15 1.44
C LYS A 13 -15.27 5.06 2.59
N SER A 14 -16.41 4.41 2.38
CA SER A 14 -17.41 4.18 3.44
C SER A 14 -16.93 3.27 4.59
N LYS A 15 -15.76 2.61 4.44
CA LYS A 15 -15.20 1.71 5.45
C LYS A 15 -14.12 2.36 6.30
N ILE A 16 -13.70 3.59 5.99
CA ILE A 16 -12.72 4.32 6.79
C ILE A 16 -13.23 4.43 8.24
N GLY A 17 -12.37 4.11 9.21
CA GLY A 17 -12.69 4.09 10.64
C GLY A 17 -13.17 2.74 11.17
N LEU A 18 -13.45 1.77 10.30
CA LEU A 18 -13.73 0.39 10.70
C LEU A 18 -12.46 -0.33 11.18
N GLY A 19 -12.65 -1.42 11.93
CA GLY A 19 -11.56 -2.10 12.61
C GLY A 19 -10.72 -3.01 11.73
N TYR A 20 -9.62 -3.49 12.30
CA TYR A 20 -8.76 -4.51 11.71
C TYR A 20 -8.60 -5.69 12.66
N VAL A 21 -8.87 -6.88 12.13
CA VAL A 21 -8.46 -8.15 12.71
C VAL A 21 -7.95 -9.01 11.55
N TYR A 22 -6.80 -9.66 11.73
CA TYR A 22 -6.24 -10.56 10.73
C TYR A 22 -7.28 -11.63 10.36
N SER A 23 -7.45 -11.91 9.06
CA SER A 23 -8.49 -12.77 8.47
C SER A 23 -9.93 -12.24 8.49
N ALA A 24 -10.17 -10.99 8.92
CA ALA A 24 -11.51 -10.43 8.91
C ALA A 24 -11.96 -9.99 7.50
N ILE A 25 -13.23 -10.20 7.20
CA ILE A 25 -13.83 -10.01 5.86
C ILE A 25 -15.11 -9.16 5.91
N GLY A 26 -15.33 -8.41 6.99
CA GLY A 26 -16.51 -7.56 7.20
C GLY A 26 -17.52 -8.08 8.21
N GLN A 27 -17.15 -9.09 9.01
CA GLN A 27 -17.91 -9.50 10.19
C GLN A 27 -17.64 -8.57 11.39
N VAL A 28 -18.57 -8.55 12.35
CA VAL A 28 -18.37 -7.90 13.65
C VAL A 28 -17.32 -8.67 14.44
N CYS A 29 -16.34 -7.96 14.99
CA CYS A 29 -15.35 -8.54 15.91
C CYS A 29 -16.01 -8.83 17.26
N THR A 30 -16.09 -10.11 17.58
CA THR A 30 -16.52 -10.65 18.89
C THR A 30 -15.43 -11.55 19.46
N VAL A 31 -15.51 -11.87 20.75
CA VAL A 31 -14.60 -12.85 21.37
C VAL A 31 -14.60 -14.18 20.62
N GLN A 32 -15.75 -14.63 20.12
CA GLN A 32 -15.89 -15.86 19.34
C GLN A 32 -15.13 -15.75 18.01
N THR A 33 -15.25 -14.62 17.29
CA THR A 33 -14.47 -14.42 16.06
C THR A 33 -12.97 -14.35 16.33
N LEU A 34 -12.54 -13.76 17.44
CA LEU A 34 -11.13 -13.72 17.83
C LEU A 34 -10.60 -15.10 18.20
N LYS A 35 -11.40 -15.92 18.91
CA LYS A 35 -11.07 -17.33 19.19
C LYS A 35 -10.90 -18.13 17.90
N ALA A 36 -11.84 -18.00 16.96
CA ALA A 36 -11.77 -18.69 15.68
C ALA A 36 -10.53 -18.25 14.87
N ALA A 37 -10.26 -16.94 14.80
CA ALA A 37 -9.08 -16.43 14.13
C ALA A 37 -7.78 -16.87 14.82
N GLN A 38 -7.73 -16.91 16.15
CA GLN A 38 -6.57 -17.41 16.89
C GLN A 38 -6.32 -18.91 16.66
N ALA A 39 -7.38 -19.73 16.59
CA ALA A 39 -7.23 -21.15 16.31
C ALA A 39 -6.56 -21.40 14.95
N MET A 40 -6.83 -20.54 13.96
CA MET A 40 -6.24 -20.64 12.62
C MET A 40 -4.87 -19.95 12.50
N TYR A 41 -4.69 -18.78 13.13
CA TYR A 41 -3.57 -17.88 12.85
C TYR A 41 -2.74 -17.50 14.08
N GLY A 42 -3.00 -18.12 15.25
CA GLY A 42 -2.32 -17.80 16.51
C GLY A 42 -0.80 -17.94 16.42
N SER A 43 -0.31 -19.01 15.78
CA SER A 43 1.13 -19.23 15.55
C SER A 43 1.77 -18.16 14.67
N THR A 44 1.01 -17.57 13.75
CA THR A 44 1.50 -16.50 12.85
C THR A 44 1.52 -15.14 13.53
N MET A 45 0.52 -14.84 14.36
CA MET A 45 0.35 -13.51 14.96
C MET A 45 1.07 -13.33 16.30
N GLY A 46 1.37 -14.44 16.98
CA GLY A 46 2.03 -14.46 18.28
C GLY A 46 1.13 -14.05 19.45
N ASP A 47 1.68 -14.22 20.64
CA ASP A 47 1.00 -13.87 21.90
C ASP A 47 0.68 -12.38 21.98
N GLY A 48 -0.43 -12.04 22.63
CA GLY A 48 -0.86 -10.64 22.80
C GLY A 48 -1.65 -10.08 21.61
N TYR A 49 -1.65 -10.73 20.43
CA TYR A 49 -2.46 -10.25 19.30
C TYR A 49 -3.96 -10.43 19.57
N PHE A 50 -4.42 -11.67 19.71
CA PHE A 50 -5.84 -11.98 19.94
C PHE A 50 -6.24 -11.85 21.42
N GLN A 51 -5.37 -12.29 22.33
CA GLN A 51 -5.60 -12.33 23.77
C GLN A 51 -4.29 -12.07 24.53
N LYS A 52 -4.39 -11.68 25.80
CA LYS A 52 -3.25 -11.65 26.72
C LYS A 52 -3.60 -12.43 28.00
N GLY A 53 -2.84 -13.48 28.31
CA GLY A 53 -3.06 -14.31 29.50
C GLY A 53 -4.41 -15.05 29.52
N GLY A 54 -4.91 -15.46 28.36
CA GLY A 54 -6.23 -16.07 28.17
C GLY A 54 -7.38 -15.07 28.00
N ASP A 55 -7.13 -13.78 28.21
CA ASP A 55 -8.15 -12.73 28.20
C ASP A 55 -8.20 -11.97 26.87
N TYR A 56 -9.28 -12.16 26.12
CA TYR A 56 -9.53 -11.51 24.83
C TYR A 56 -9.86 -10.02 24.93
N THR A 57 -10.18 -9.52 26.14
CA THR A 57 -10.39 -8.09 26.37
C THR A 57 -9.07 -7.33 26.57
N LYS A 58 -7.95 -8.05 26.68
CA LYS A 58 -6.60 -7.49 26.91
C LYS A 58 -5.65 -7.67 25.72
N GLY A 59 -6.07 -8.39 24.68
CA GLY A 59 -5.30 -8.51 23.43
C GLY A 59 -5.32 -7.21 22.61
N ARG A 60 -4.39 -7.06 21.66
CA ARG A 60 -4.34 -5.89 20.75
C ARG A 60 -5.63 -5.70 19.95
N CYS A 61 -6.32 -6.81 19.63
CA CYS A 61 -7.61 -6.76 18.93
C CYS A 61 -8.79 -6.27 19.80
N ALA A 62 -8.65 -6.18 21.13
CA ALA A 62 -9.75 -5.88 22.04
C ALA A 62 -10.44 -4.55 21.74
N LYS A 63 -9.68 -3.54 21.30
CA LYS A 63 -10.21 -2.22 20.91
C LYS A 63 -11.17 -2.24 19.71
N TRP A 64 -11.22 -3.38 19.01
CA TRP A 64 -12.11 -3.62 17.88
C TRP A 64 -13.34 -4.45 18.23
N LEU A 65 -13.47 -4.95 19.46
CA LEU A 65 -14.67 -5.66 19.90
C LEU A 65 -15.93 -4.79 19.66
N GLY A 66 -16.97 -5.40 19.09
CA GLY A 66 -18.21 -4.75 18.69
C GLY A 66 -18.14 -3.98 17.37
N LYS A 67 -16.97 -3.88 16.72
CA LYS A 67 -16.79 -3.16 15.44
C LYS A 67 -16.68 -4.12 14.27
N ILE A 68 -17.19 -3.71 13.11
CA ILE A 68 -16.94 -4.40 11.83
C ILE A 68 -15.45 -4.32 11.53
N CYS A 69 -14.85 -5.46 11.15
CA CYS A 69 -13.42 -5.54 10.87
C CYS A 69 -13.11 -6.12 9.50
N TYR A 70 -12.02 -5.64 8.91
CA TYR A 70 -11.43 -6.18 7.68
C TYR A 70 -9.93 -6.38 7.88
N ASP A 71 -9.35 -7.41 7.28
CA ASP A 71 -7.91 -7.39 6.95
C ASP A 71 -7.68 -6.75 5.57
N CYS A 72 -6.42 -6.71 5.13
CA CYS A 72 -6.05 -5.97 3.92
C CYS A 72 -6.71 -6.54 2.66
N SER A 73 -6.58 -7.84 2.40
CA SER A 73 -7.22 -8.47 1.24
C SER A 73 -8.72 -8.66 1.45
N GLY A 74 -9.17 -8.85 2.68
CA GLY A 74 -10.57 -8.95 3.09
C GLY A 74 -11.37 -7.70 2.73
N LEU A 75 -10.80 -6.51 2.89
CA LEU A 75 -11.43 -5.26 2.43
C LEU A 75 -11.68 -5.26 0.92
N ILE A 76 -10.69 -5.66 0.12
CA ILE A 76 -10.79 -5.69 -1.35
C ILE A 76 -11.76 -6.78 -1.83
N LYS A 77 -11.68 -7.98 -1.23
CA LYS A 77 -12.60 -9.09 -1.52
C LYS A 77 -14.04 -8.76 -1.17
N ALA A 78 -14.26 -8.11 -0.03
CA ALA A 78 -15.59 -7.68 0.39
C ALA A 78 -16.17 -6.62 -0.54
N ALA A 79 -15.36 -5.68 -1.03
CA ALA A 79 -15.79 -4.71 -2.03
C ALA A 79 -16.21 -5.41 -3.33
N ARG A 80 -15.42 -6.37 -3.82
CA ARG A 80 -15.78 -7.19 -5.00
C ARG A 80 -17.08 -7.95 -4.80
N LYS A 81 -17.25 -8.62 -3.64
CA LYS A 81 -18.48 -9.35 -3.32
C LYS A 81 -19.69 -8.44 -3.25
N ALA A 82 -19.57 -7.28 -2.61
CA ALA A 82 -20.66 -6.32 -2.47
C ALA A 82 -21.16 -5.80 -3.83
N MET A 83 -20.27 -5.67 -4.82
CA MET A 83 -20.59 -5.07 -6.11
C MET A 83 -20.91 -6.06 -7.22
N SER A 84 -20.35 -7.28 -7.16
CA SER A 84 -20.51 -8.30 -8.21
C SER A 84 -21.20 -9.57 -7.75
N GLY A 85 -21.44 -9.73 -6.45
CA GLY A 85 -21.89 -10.99 -5.84
C GLY A 85 -20.80 -12.08 -5.77
N ILE A 86 -19.67 -11.90 -6.45
CA ILE A 86 -18.60 -12.90 -6.53
C ILE A 86 -17.73 -12.84 -5.28
N TRP A 87 -17.69 -13.97 -4.56
CA TRP A 87 -16.71 -14.20 -3.50
C TRP A 87 -15.56 -15.06 -4.03
N LEU A 88 -14.33 -14.64 -3.75
CA LEU A 88 -13.14 -15.43 -4.00
C LEU A 88 -12.18 -15.23 -2.83
N ASP A 89 -11.85 -16.30 -2.12
CA ASP A 89 -10.97 -16.20 -0.97
C ASP A 89 -9.50 -16.20 -1.39
N VAL A 90 -8.94 -15.01 -1.51
CA VAL A 90 -7.54 -14.76 -1.92
C VAL A 90 -6.78 -13.91 -0.91
N SER A 91 -5.48 -14.16 -0.84
CA SER A 91 -4.51 -13.34 -0.09
C SER A 91 -4.12 -12.08 -0.89
N ALA A 92 -3.29 -11.21 -0.31
CA ALA A 92 -2.68 -10.11 -1.04
C ALA A 92 -1.88 -10.62 -2.26
N GLN A 93 -1.15 -11.74 -2.12
CA GLN A 93 -0.49 -12.41 -3.24
C GLN A 93 -1.49 -12.89 -4.29
N GLY A 94 -2.57 -13.56 -3.88
CA GLY A 94 -3.58 -14.05 -4.83
C GLY A 94 -4.31 -12.92 -5.58
N LEU A 95 -4.46 -11.73 -4.98
CA LEU A 95 -4.95 -10.53 -5.67
C LEU A 95 -3.92 -10.00 -6.67
N TYR A 96 -2.64 -9.99 -6.31
CA TYR A 96 -1.56 -9.58 -7.21
C TYR A 96 -1.41 -10.52 -8.41
N ASP A 97 -1.56 -11.83 -8.19
CA ASP A 97 -1.49 -12.86 -9.24
C ASP A 97 -2.63 -12.75 -10.24
N GLN A 98 -3.78 -12.19 -9.86
CA GLN A 98 -4.87 -11.90 -10.79
C GLN A 98 -4.55 -10.74 -11.74
N CYS A 99 -3.58 -9.87 -11.42
CA CYS A 99 -3.23 -8.70 -12.21
C CYS A 99 -2.27 -9.04 -13.37
N THR A 100 -2.39 -10.22 -13.99
CA THR A 100 -1.42 -10.80 -14.92
C THR A 100 -1.05 -9.88 -16.09
N ALA A 101 -2.04 -9.20 -16.67
CA ALA A 101 -1.85 -8.36 -17.85
C ALA A 101 -1.30 -6.95 -17.54
N ARG A 102 -1.50 -6.45 -16.31
CA ARG A 102 -1.22 -5.05 -15.94
C ARG A 102 -0.78 -4.97 -14.48
N ARG A 103 0.52 -5.15 -14.26
CA ARG A 103 1.17 -5.03 -12.96
C ARG A 103 2.64 -4.62 -13.13
N GLY A 104 3.24 -4.12 -12.06
CA GLY A 104 4.62 -3.68 -12.08
C GLY A 104 5.12 -3.25 -10.71
N THR A 105 6.35 -2.72 -10.68
CA THR A 105 6.93 -2.08 -9.49
C THR A 105 6.23 -0.74 -9.25
N ILE A 106 6.07 -0.33 -7.99
CA ILE A 106 5.25 0.85 -7.62
C ILE A 106 5.66 2.12 -8.36
N VAL A 107 6.91 2.18 -8.76
CA VAL A 107 7.56 3.30 -9.43
C VAL A 107 7.04 3.55 -10.83
N ASN A 108 6.55 2.55 -11.55
CA ASN A 108 5.96 2.75 -12.87
C ASN A 108 4.43 2.67 -12.83
N MET A 109 3.84 2.88 -11.66
CA MET A 109 2.40 2.84 -11.48
C MET A 109 1.73 3.94 -12.33
N PRO A 110 0.67 3.62 -13.10
CA PRO A 110 0.03 4.58 -14.01
C PRO A 110 -0.84 5.64 -13.29
N LEU A 111 -0.85 5.70 -11.95
CA LEU A 111 -1.65 6.62 -11.12
C LEU A 111 -3.14 6.69 -11.51
N ILE A 112 -3.72 5.55 -11.92
CA ILE A 112 -5.15 5.44 -12.24
C ILE A 112 -5.92 4.99 -10.98
N PRO A 113 -6.92 5.75 -10.51
CA PRO A 113 -7.77 5.35 -9.39
C PRO A 113 -8.40 3.96 -9.60
N GLY A 114 -8.44 3.17 -8.54
CA GLY A 114 -8.85 1.76 -8.57
C GLY A 114 -7.68 0.79 -8.69
N THR A 115 -6.47 1.28 -9.02
CA THR A 115 -5.27 0.44 -9.08
C THR A 115 -4.95 -0.10 -7.69
N LEU A 116 -4.72 -1.41 -7.58
CA LEU A 116 -4.30 -2.02 -6.33
C LEU A 116 -2.80 -1.79 -6.14
N VAL A 117 -2.40 -1.46 -4.92
CA VAL A 117 -1.01 -1.28 -4.51
C VAL A 117 -0.65 -2.31 -3.47
N PHE A 118 0.56 -2.85 -3.53
CA PHE A 118 0.98 -4.02 -2.76
C PHE A 118 2.31 -3.78 -2.05
N MET A 119 2.50 -4.43 -0.90
CA MET A 119 3.79 -4.50 -0.22
C MET A 119 4.33 -5.93 -0.29
N TYR A 120 5.58 -6.07 -0.73
CA TYR A 120 6.30 -7.34 -0.79
C TYR A 120 7.05 -7.55 0.52
N GLY A 121 6.79 -8.67 1.19
CA GLY A 121 7.50 -9.06 2.40
C GLY A 121 8.67 -9.96 2.03
N THR A 122 9.89 -9.43 2.09
CA THR A 122 11.11 -10.17 1.72
C THR A 122 11.27 -11.45 2.52
N LYS A 123 10.97 -11.41 3.83
CA LYS A 123 10.98 -12.59 4.70
C LYS A 123 9.98 -13.67 4.28
N GLN A 124 8.83 -13.28 3.72
CA GLN A 124 7.77 -14.19 3.32
C GLN A 124 7.86 -14.59 1.84
N GLY A 125 8.71 -13.94 1.05
CA GLY A 125 8.84 -14.18 -0.39
C GLY A 125 7.59 -13.85 -1.21
N ARG A 126 6.67 -13.03 -0.70
CA ARG A 126 5.34 -12.79 -1.32
C ARG A 126 4.76 -11.41 -0.98
N MET A 127 3.70 -11.01 -1.68
CA MET A 127 2.89 -9.86 -1.31
C MET A 127 2.17 -10.13 0.02
N VAL A 128 2.44 -9.29 1.02
CA VAL A 128 1.92 -9.40 2.39
C VAL A 128 0.84 -8.39 2.70
N HIS A 129 0.70 -7.36 1.86
CA HIS A 129 -0.27 -6.29 2.07
C HIS A 129 -0.82 -5.76 0.75
N VAL A 130 -2.05 -5.24 0.80
CA VAL A 130 -2.72 -4.62 -0.34
C VAL A 130 -3.54 -3.42 0.11
N GLY A 131 -3.59 -2.39 -0.72
CA GLY A 131 -4.48 -1.25 -0.62
C GLY A 131 -5.01 -0.88 -2.01
N MET A 132 -5.94 0.07 -2.07
CA MET A 132 -6.45 0.60 -3.33
C MET A 132 -6.11 2.08 -3.45
N TYR A 133 -5.45 2.44 -4.55
CA TYR A 133 -5.24 3.82 -4.95
C TYR A 133 -6.56 4.48 -5.32
N ILE A 134 -6.83 5.67 -4.76
CA ILE A 134 -8.12 6.37 -4.94
C ILE A 134 -8.00 7.71 -5.66
N GLY A 135 -6.82 8.01 -6.23
CA GLY A 135 -6.48 9.30 -6.83
C GLY A 135 -5.84 10.27 -5.84
N ASN A 136 -5.29 11.37 -6.36
CA ASN A 136 -4.64 12.46 -5.64
C ASN A 136 -3.54 12.02 -4.66
N GLY A 137 -2.76 10.99 -5.03
CA GLY A 137 -1.70 10.45 -4.18
C GLY A 137 -2.23 9.76 -2.92
N GLU A 138 -3.51 9.37 -2.86
CA GLU A 138 -4.14 8.76 -1.69
C GLU A 138 -4.46 7.27 -1.91
N VAL A 139 -4.36 6.50 -0.84
CA VAL A 139 -4.65 5.05 -0.80
C VAL A 139 -5.59 4.77 0.36
N ILE A 140 -6.55 3.85 0.15
CA ILE A 140 -7.31 3.25 1.25
C ILE A 140 -6.79 1.83 1.48
N GLU A 141 -6.50 1.52 2.74
CA GLU A 141 -5.99 0.21 3.17
C GLU A 141 -6.60 -0.17 4.53
N SER A 142 -6.83 -1.47 4.73
CA SER A 142 -7.00 -2.00 6.09
C SER A 142 -5.62 -2.27 6.66
N ARG A 143 -5.03 -1.26 7.31
CA ARG A 143 -3.58 -1.11 7.52
C ARG A 143 -2.98 -2.10 8.52
N GLY A 144 -3.75 -2.52 9.51
CA GLY A 144 -3.27 -3.36 10.60
C GLY A 144 -4.01 -3.07 11.91
N VAL A 145 -3.80 -3.93 12.91
CA VAL A 145 -4.53 -3.89 14.18
C VAL A 145 -4.43 -2.55 14.89
N ASP A 146 -3.34 -1.83 14.72
CA ASP A 146 -3.16 -0.54 15.36
C ASP A 146 -4.01 0.58 14.76
N TYR A 147 -4.44 0.42 13.51
CA TYR A 147 -5.01 1.52 12.71
C TYR A 147 -6.44 1.25 12.21
N GLY A 148 -6.78 0.01 11.85
CA GLY A 148 -8.04 -0.27 11.15
C GLY A 148 -7.99 0.07 9.66
N VAL A 149 -9.15 0.37 9.09
CA VAL A 149 -9.31 0.88 7.72
C VAL A 149 -9.07 2.38 7.71
N VAL A 150 -8.07 2.82 6.95
CA VAL A 150 -7.60 4.20 6.94
C VAL A 150 -7.30 4.69 5.54
N LYS A 151 -7.31 6.01 5.38
CA LYS A 151 -6.76 6.70 4.22
C LYS A 151 -5.31 7.10 4.52
N THR A 152 -4.40 6.82 3.60
CA THR A 152 -2.97 7.14 3.71
C THR A 152 -2.49 7.84 2.45
N LYS A 153 -1.36 8.54 2.54
CA LYS A 153 -0.65 9.01 1.34
C LYS A 153 0.15 7.86 0.74
N LEU A 154 0.08 7.70 -0.58
CA LEU A 154 0.86 6.72 -1.34
C LEU A 154 2.35 6.84 -1.02
N SER A 155 2.85 8.09 -0.95
CA SER A 155 4.23 8.45 -0.63
C SER A 155 4.65 8.23 0.82
N GLN A 156 3.76 7.83 1.73
CA GLN A 156 4.10 7.65 3.16
C GLN A 156 4.10 6.19 3.60
N ARG A 157 3.95 5.26 2.66
CA ARG A 157 3.72 3.84 2.93
C ARG A 157 4.60 3.01 2.00
N ALA A 158 5.24 1.95 2.49
CA ALA A 158 6.26 1.19 1.76
C ALA A 158 5.71 0.26 0.65
N TRP A 159 4.81 0.74 -0.19
CA TRP A 159 4.29 0.03 -1.37
C TRP A 159 5.45 -0.32 -2.31
N THR A 160 5.51 -1.56 -2.80
CA THR A 160 6.56 -2.05 -3.71
C THR A 160 6.04 -2.36 -5.09
N HIS A 161 4.76 -2.72 -5.22
CA HIS A 161 4.17 -3.13 -6.49
C HIS A 161 2.78 -2.52 -6.68
N TRP A 162 2.32 -2.51 -7.92
CA TRP A 162 0.94 -2.21 -8.28
C TRP A 162 0.38 -3.29 -9.20
N GLY A 163 -0.94 -3.38 -9.27
CA GLY A 163 -1.65 -4.27 -10.16
C GLY A 163 -3.06 -3.77 -10.46
N GLN A 164 -3.47 -3.92 -11.71
CA GLN A 164 -4.82 -3.64 -12.18
C GLN A 164 -5.54 -4.98 -12.38
N ALA A 165 -6.43 -5.29 -11.45
CA ALA A 165 -7.14 -6.55 -11.48
C ALA A 165 -8.17 -6.56 -12.64
N PRO A 166 -8.30 -7.65 -13.40
CA PRO A 166 -9.12 -7.71 -14.62
C PRO A 166 -10.63 -7.63 -14.35
N TRP A 167 -11.04 -7.79 -13.09
CA TRP A 167 -12.43 -7.62 -12.67
C TRP A 167 -12.77 -6.16 -12.31
N ILE A 168 -11.80 -5.24 -12.36
CA ILE A 168 -12.01 -3.81 -12.17
C ILE A 168 -12.06 -3.12 -13.54
N GLU A 169 -13.14 -2.40 -13.79
CA GLU A 169 -13.27 -1.47 -14.91
C GLU A 169 -12.73 -0.10 -14.47
N PHE A 170 -11.65 0.36 -15.08
CA PHE A 170 -10.99 1.62 -14.74
C PHE A 170 -11.66 2.80 -15.46
N ASP A 171 -12.72 3.32 -14.84
CA ASP A 171 -13.61 4.36 -15.39
C ASP A 171 -13.24 5.79 -14.98
N LEU A 172 -12.06 5.98 -14.37
CA LEU A 172 -11.56 7.27 -13.91
C LEU A 172 -10.25 7.63 -14.62
N PRO A 173 -10.00 8.92 -14.90
CA PRO A 173 -8.75 9.35 -15.52
C PRO A 173 -7.56 9.08 -14.60
N ALA A 174 -6.37 8.90 -15.18
CA ALA A 174 -5.13 8.97 -14.44
C ALA A 174 -4.96 10.38 -13.85
N ASP A 175 -4.33 10.49 -12.67
CA ASP A 175 -4.00 11.80 -12.14
C ASP A 175 -2.96 12.50 -13.03
N GLU A 176 -3.26 13.72 -13.45
CA GLU A 176 -2.28 14.62 -14.06
C GLU A 176 -1.34 15.11 -12.94
N THR A 177 -0.12 14.58 -12.87
CA THR A 177 0.92 15.17 -12.03
C THR A 177 1.31 16.55 -12.59
N LYS A 178 0.57 17.61 -12.21
CA LYS A 178 1.02 18.98 -12.45
C LYS A 178 2.19 19.29 -11.52
N VAL A 179 3.38 19.33 -12.11
CA VAL A 179 4.59 19.90 -11.51
C VAL A 179 4.36 21.40 -11.29
N VAL A 180 4.39 21.87 -10.04
CA VAL A 180 4.66 23.28 -9.74
C VAL A 180 6.13 23.36 -9.34
N ILE A 181 7.00 23.70 -10.30
CA ILE A 181 8.38 24.09 -9.99
C ILE A 181 8.31 25.53 -9.48
N GLY A 182 8.44 25.69 -8.16
CA GLY A 182 8.76 27.00 -7.59
C GLY A 182 10.15 27.40 -8.07
N THR A 183 10.22 28.45 -8.87
CA THR A 183 11.47 29.11 -9.24
C THR A 183 11.83 30.06 -8.11
N GLU A 184 12.80 29.66 -7.28
CA GLU A 184 13.58 30.63 -6.52
C GLU A 184 15.04 30.48 -6.93
N SER A 185 15.44 31.41 -7.77
CA SER A 185 16.83 31.79 -7.97
C SER A 185 17.33 32.47 -6.71
N ASP A 186 18.42 31.99 -6.13
CA ASP A 186 19.35 32.91 -5.50
C ASP A 186 20.81 32.53 -5.79
N SER A 187 21.53 33.55 -6.20
CA SER A 187 22.91 33.57 -6.65
C SER A 187 23.87 33.55 -5.47
N GLY A 188 24.88 32.67 -5.53
CA GLY A 188 25.97 32.66 -4.56
C GLY A 188 27.10 31.73 -5.00
N ASP A 189 27.96 32.24 -5.87
CA ASP A 189 29.26 31.65 -6.17
C ASP A 189 30.16 31.72 -4.93
N ASN A 190 30.69 30.58 -4.48
CA ASN A 190 32.07 30.56 -4.03
C ASN A 190 32.68 29.16 -4.14
N SER A 191 33.51 29.02 -5.16
CA SER A 191 34.47 27.93 -5.35
C SER A 191 35.26 27.59 -4.08
N THR A 192 35.30 26.30 -3.72
CA THR A 192 36.47 25.66 -3.08
C THR A 192 36.45 24.17 -3.41
N ILE A 193 37.34 23.76 -4.30
CA ILE A 193 37.59 22.35 -4.65
C ILE A 193 38.45 21.74 -3.55
N LYS A 194 37.93 20.73 -2.82
CA LYS A 194 38.75 19.64 -2.25
C LYS A 194 38.00 18.31 -2.16
N LYS A 195 38.60 17.33 -2.85
CA LYS A 195 38.62 15.86 -2.70
C LYS A 195 37.36 15.06 -3.04
N ASP A 196 37.54 14.25 -4.09
CA ASP A 196 36.77 13.09 -4.52
C ASP A 196 35.98 12.36 -3.42
N ASP A 197 34.67 12.30 -3.62
CA ASP A 197 33.82 11.16 -3.27
C ASP A 197 32.72 11.04 -4.35
N SER A 198 33.02 10.31 -5.42
CA SER A 198 32.22 10.23 -6.65
C SER A 198 30.90 9.43 -6.49
N SER A 199 30.45 9.15 -5.27
CA SER A 199 29.32 8.26 -4.97
C SER A 199 28.07 8.98 -4.42
N GLN A 200 28.18 10.23 -3.94
CA GLN A 200 27.04 10.97 -3.37
C GLN A 200 26.30 11.89 -4.36
N VAL A 201 26.95 12.27 -5.45
CA VAL A 201 26.43 13.28 -6.39
C VAL A 201 25.32 12.74 -7.31
N ASP A 202 25.19 11.42 -7.45
CA ASP A 202 24.24 10.81 -8.38
C ASP A 202 22.91 10.38 -7.74
N PHE A 203 22.95 9.92 -6.49
CA PHE A 203 21.76 9.45 -5.79
C PHE A 203 20.74 10.57 -5.57
N ASN A 204 21.16 11.74 -5.10
CA ASN A 204 20.26 12.87 -4.87
C ASN A 204 19.58 13.36 -6.15
N LYS A 205 20.30 13.33 -7.28
CA LYS A 205 19.77 13.70 -8.59
C LYS A 205 18.78 12.66 -9.11
N ALA A 206 19.02 11.39 -8.85
CA ALA A 206 18.06 10.34 -9.16
C ALA A 206 16.80 10.43 -8.30
N LEU A 207 16.93 10.79 -7.02
CA LEU A 207 15.78 11.12 -6.16
C LEU A 207 15.01 12.33 -6.68
N ASP A 208 15.69 13.38 -7.16
CA ASP A 208 15.06 14.53 -7.82
C ASP A 208 14.25 14.11 -9.04
N ASN A 209 14.82 13.25 -9.90
CA ASN A 209 14.12 12.73 -11.07
C ASN A 209 12.89 11.90 -10.68
N LEU A 210 12.99 11.10 -9.61
CA LEU A 210 11.86 10.35 -9.08
C LEU A 210 10.77 11.27 -8.50
N VAL A 211 11.16 12.35 -7.81
CA VAL A 211 10.22 13.36 -7.30
C VAL A 211 9.54 14.09 -8.46
N SER A 212 10.32 14.55 -9.44
CA SER A 212 9.82 15.26 -10.61
C SER A 212 8.87 14.39 -11.42
N LYS A 213 9.18 13.10 -11.57
CA LYS A 213 8.40 12.18 -12.41
C LYS A 213 7.14 11.66 -11.73
N PHE A 214 7.19 11.46 -10.41
CA PHE A 214 6.12 10.78 -9.67
C PHE A 214 5.41 11.65 -8.64
N GLY A 215 5.87 12.86 -8.39
CA GLY A 215 5.31 13.75 -7.35
C GLY A 215 5.46 13.19 -5.94
N ILE A 216 6.38 12.23 -5.74
CA ILE A 216 6.61 11.54 -4.48
C ILE A 216 7.91 12.05 -3.86
N SER A 217 7.86 12.46 -2.60
CA SER A 217 8.97 13.11 -1.87
C SER A 217 10.28 12.31 -1.91
N LYS A 218 11.44 12.99 -1.93
CA LYS A 218 12.77 12.36 -1.82
C LYS A 218 12.88 11.43 -0.62
N GLU A 219 12.27 11.80 0.50
CA GLU A 219 12.29 11.04 1.75
C GLU A 219 11.68 9.64 1.61
N TYR A 220 10.64 9.51 0.77
CA TYR A 220 10.06 8.22 0.43
C TYR A 220 11.04 7.35 -0.34
N TRP A 221 11.66 7.93 -1.37
CA TRP A 221 12.60 7.23 -2.24
C TRP A 221 13.91 6.88 -1.54
N THR A 222 14.36 7.73 -0.62
CA THR A 222 15.54 7.49 0.22
C THR A 222 15.33 6.27 1.09
N LYS A 223 14.16 6.17 1.76
CA LYS A 223 13.81 5.00 2.57
C LYS A 223 13.71 3.71 1.76
N LYS A 224 13.47 3.81 0.45
CA LYS A 224 13.26 2.68 -0.46
C LYS A 224 14.55 1.99 -0.91
N LYS A 225 15.67 2.73 -0.96
CA LYS A 225 16.99 2.17 -1.31
C LYS A 225 17.32 0.91 -0.53
N ASP A 226 17.02 0.90 0.77
CA ASP A 226 17.45 -0.17 1.68
C ASP A 226 16.44 -1.33 1.82
N ILE A 227 15.26 -1.23 1.21
CA ILE A 227 14.16 -2.21 1.38
C ILE A 227 13.63 -2.75 0.06
N ASP A 228 13.91 -2.08 -1.06
CA ASP A 228 13.50 -2.51 -2.38
C ASP A 228 14.72 -3.05 -3.14
N PRO A 229 14.86 -4.37 -3.29
CA PRO A 229 16.05 -4.96 -3.92
C PRO A 229 16.16 -4.60 -5.41
N TYR A 230 15.14 -3.96 -5.98
CA TYR A 230 15.13 -3.48 -7.37
C TYR A 230 15.30 -1.96 -7.46
N PHE A 231 15.65 -1.29 -6.35
CA PHE A 231 15.81 0.16 -6.33
C PHE A 231 16.97 0.63 -7.23
N ASP A 232 18.08 -0.10 -7.23
CA ASP A 232 19.24 0.24 -8.04
C ASP A 232 18.94 0.10 -9.54
N ASP A 233 18.24 -0.97 -9.93
CA ASP A 233 17.75 -1.17 -11.31
C ASP A 233 16.81 -0.04 -11.77
N LEU A 234 15.99 0.47 -10.86
CA LEU A 234 15.11 1.59 -11.11
C LEU A 234 15.89 2.87 -11.41
N ILE A 235 16.91 3.19 -10.61
CA ILE A 235 17.74 4.38 -10.78
C ILE A 235 18.40 4.37 -12.17
N ILE A 236 18.96 3.22 -12.56
CA ILE A 236 19.58 3.02 -13.88
C ILE A 236 18.54 3.21 -15.01
N LYS A 237 17.34 2.63 -14.87
CA LYS A 237 16.31 2.64 -15.92
C LYS A 237 15.70 4.03 -16.19
N ILE A 238 15.76 4.95 -15.22
CA ILE A 238 15.31 6.34 -15.40
C ILE A 238 16.45 7.28 -15.82
N GLY A 239 17.60 6.73 -16.19
CA GLY A 239 18.77 7.51 -16.60
C GLY A 239 19.56 8.12 -15.45
N GLY A 240 19.34 7.66 -14.22
CA GLY A 240 20.24 7.93 -13.09
C GLY A 240 21.48 7.05 -13.18
N LYS A 241 22.58 7.52 -12.60
CA LYS A 241 23.79 6.72 -12.37
C LYS A 241 23.88 6.48 -10.85
N LEU A 242 24.58 5.42 -10.44
CA LEU A 242 24.78 5.05 -9.04
C LEU A 242 26.22 5.35 -8.62
#